data_AF-A0A7W4VQ25-F1
#
_entry.id   AF-A0A7W4VQ25-F1
#
_cell.length_a   1.000
_cell.length_b   1.000
_cell.length_c   1.000
_cell.angle_alpha   90.00
_cell.angle_beta   90.00
_cell.angle_gamma   90.00
#
_symmetry.space_group_name_H-M   'P 1'
#
loop_
_entity.id
_entity.type
_entity.pdbx_description
1 polymer ?
#
loop_
_entity_poly.entity_id
_entity_poly.type
_entity_poly.pdbx_seq_one_letter_code
_entity_poly.pdbx_strand_id
1 'polypeptide(L)'
;MRLLCIVLMSFALSACVSSGEQRATPMPPANLGSTQATPSTSPAPTSAPTYTRRVTYSDGRYTLPDGTTVAAEPGGGFTLANGEVVPPDGSGGIILPNGARCVSDGNRGYLCP
;
A
#
# COMPACT_ATOMS: atom_id res chain seq x y z
N MET A 1 30.07 13.71 -46.16
CA MET A 1 31.11 13.95 -45.11
C MET A 1 30.65 14.88 -43.98
N ARG A 2 29.38 14.90 -43.56
CA ARG A 2 28.95 15.65 -42.36
C ARG A 2 27.92 14.92 -41.47
N LEU A 3 27.53 13.70 -41.82
CA LEU A 3 26.56 12.91 -41.05
C LEU A 3 27.19 11.78 -40.22
N LEU A 4 28.53 11.69 -40.18
CA LEU A 4 29.24 10.61 -39.47
C LEU A 4 29.76 11.01 -38.08
N CYS A 5 29.53 12.25 -37.63
CA CYS A 5 30.15 12.78 -36.40
C CYS A 5 29.25 12.76 -35.15
N ILE A 6 27.97 12.37 -35.24
CA ILE A 6 27.04 12.48 -34.10
C ILE A 6 26.98 11.20 -33.24
N VAL A 7 27.59 10.10 -33.68
CA VAL A 7 27.49 8.80 -32.98
C VAL A 7 28.59 8.60 -31.91
N LEU A 8 29.54 9.52 -31.76
CA LEU A 8 30.79 9.25 -31.01
C LEU A 8 30.91 9.88 -29.60
N MET A 9 29.88 10.56 -29.07
CA MET A 9 30.05 11.35 -27.85
C MET A 9 28.91 11.23 -26.84
N SER A 10 28.64 10.04 -26.31
CA SER A 10 27.97 9.94 -24.99
C SER A 10 27.96 8.55 -24.38
N PHE A 11 28.60 8.46 -23.20
CA PHE A 11 28.31 7.53 -22.12
C PHE A 11 28.87 6.10 -22.20
N ALA A 12 30.20 6.03 -22.18
CA ALA A 12 30.91 4.97 -21.47
C ALA A 12 30.85 5.24 -19.95
N LEU A 13 30.04 4.48 -19.20
CA LEU A 13 30.23 4.23 -17.77
C LEU A 13 30.16 2.70 -17.59
N SER A 14 31.32 2.07 -17.46
CA SER A 14 31.91 1.69 -16.17
C SER A 14 31.43 0.32 -15.70
N ALA A 15 31.99 -0.73 -16.32
CA ALA A 15 32.01 -2.08 -15.78
C ALA A 15 33.44 -2.37 -15.32
N CYS A 16 33.77 -1.97 -14.10
CA CYS A 16 35.01 -2.36 -13.44
C CYS A 16 34.90 -3.83 -13.03
N VAL A 17 35.49 -4.73 -13.82
CA VAL A 17 35.83 -6.08 -13.38
C VAL A 17 36.99 -5.97 -12.39
N SER A 18 36.73 -6.23 -11.11
CA SER A 18 37.78 -6.25 -10.08
C SER A 18 37.99 -7.70 -9.66
N SER A 19 39.14 -8.23 -10.10
CA SER A 19 39.72 -9.48 -9.61
C SER A 19 39.90 -9.42 -8.09
N GLY A 20 39.22 -10.32 -7.39
CA GLY A 20 39.54 -10.71 -6.03
C GLY A 20 39.98 -12.16 -6.01
N GLU A 21 41.28 -12.40 -6.20
CA GLU A 21 41.95 -13.64 -5.83
C GLU A 21 42.00 -13.68 -4.29
N GLN A 22 41.40 -14.68 -3.65
CA GLN A 22 41.68 -14.92 -2.22
C GLN A 22 41.95 -16.40 -1.96
N ARG A 23 43.25 -16.68 -1.89
CA ARG A 23 43.90 -17.92 -1.44
C ARG A 23 43.33 -18.41 -0.09
N ALA A 24 43.17 -19.73 -0.04
CA ALA A 24 43.29 -20.68 1.09
C ALA A 24 43.18 -20.18 2.57
N THR A 25 42.14 -20.74 3.22
CA THR A 25 41.90 -21.15 4.64
C THR A 25 42.79 -20.66 5.80
N PRO A 26 42.13 -20.35 6.94
CA PRO A 26 42.25 -21.23 8.11
C PRO A 26 40.89 -21.66 8.69
N MET A 27 40.88 -22.86 9.27
CA MET A 27 39.74 -23.53 9.90
C MET A 27 39.18 -22.70 11.07
N PRO A 28 37.85 -22.60 11.27
CA PRO A 28 37.32 -22.13 12.54
C PRO A 28 37.49 -23.22 13.62
N PRO A 29 37.89 -22.87 14.86
CA PRO A 29 37.83 -23.81 15.96
C PRO A 29 36.37 -24.20 16.22
N ALA A 30 36.16 -25.49 16.49
CA ALA A 30 34.92 -26.00 17.03
C ALA A 30 34.61 -25.30 18.36
N ASN A 31 33.76 -24.27 18.33
CA ASN A 31 33.19 -23.68 19.53
C ASN A 31 31.78 -24.28 19.72
N LEU A 32 31.73 -25.34 20.52
CA LEU A 32 30.53 -25.75 21.23
C LEU A 32 30.11 -24.59 22.15
N GLY A 33 28.99 -23.94 21.84
CA GLY A 33 28.48 -22.84 22.65
C GLY A 33 27.10 -22.41 22.22
N SER A 34 26.10 -23.00 22.86
CA SER A 34 24.67 -22.75 22.70
C SER A 34 24.31 -21.26 22.76
N THR A 35 23.84 -20.70 21.65
CA THR A 35 22.84 -19.61 21.67
C THR A 35 21.85 -19.87 20.55
N GLN A 36 20.84 -20.66 20.94
CA GLN A 36 19.44 -20.56 20.55
C GLN A 36 19.15 -19.42 19.56
N ALA A 37 18.69 -19.79 18.36
CA ALA A 37 18.00 -18.89 17.46
C ALA A 37 17.02 -18.04 18.28
N THR A 38 17.31 -16.75 18.44
CA THR A 38 16.29 -15.80 18.85
C THR A 38 15.17 -15.93 17.84
N PRO A 39 13.94 -16.34 18.24
CA PRO A 39 12.82 -16.19 17.34
C PRO A 39 12.80 -14.73 16.96
N SER A 40 12.94 -14.44 15.67
CA SER A 40 12.57 -13.16 15.09
C SER A 40 11.24 -12.82 15.71
N THR A 41 11.23 -11.83 16.61
CA THR A 41 10.02 -11.35 17.21
C THR A 41 9.27 -10.72 16.06
N SER A 42 8.42 -11.52 15.41
CA SER A 42 7.42 -11.04 14.48
C SER A 42 6.77 -9.86 15.21
N PRO A 43 6.80 -8.63 14.66
CA PRO A 43 6.07 -7.55 15.28
C PRO A 43 4.64 -8.08 15.49
N ALA A 44 4.14 -7.88 16.71
CA ALA A 44 2.78 -8.24 17.10
C ALA A 44 1.83 -7.93 15.95
N PRO A 45 0.75 -8.72 15.71
CA PRO A 45 -0.22 -8.32 14.71
C PRO A 45 -0.70 -6.92 15.08
N THR A 46 -0.23 -5.92 14.35
CA THR A 46 -0.79 -4.58 14.38
C THR A 46 -2.24 -4.82 14.03
N SER A 47 -3.12 -4.75 15.04
CA SER A 47 -4.52 -5.11 14.91
C SER A 47 -5.04 -4.54 13.61
N ALA A 48 -5.22 -5.40 12.60
CA ALA A 48 -5.71 -4.95 11.32
C ALA A 48 -7.04 -4.24 11.61
N PRO A 49 -7.31 -3.05 11.05
CA PRO A 49 -8.57 -2.38 11.27
C PRO A 49 -9.68 -3.40 10.97
N THR A 50 -10.45 -3.73 12.00
CA THR A 50 -11.54 -4.69 11.86
C THR A 50 -12.68 -3.94 11.21
N TYR A 51 -12.82 -4.09 9.90
CA TYR A 51 -13.91 -3.49 9.17
C TYR A 51 -15.17 -4.34 9.36
N THR A 52 -16.03 -3.96 10.30
CA THR A 52 -17.28 -4.72 10.56
C THR A 52 -18.43 -4.28 9.66
N ARG A 53 -18.31 -3.13 9.01
CA ARG A 53 -19.36 -2.53 8.18
C ARG A 53 -18.85 -2.25 6.77
N ARG A 54 -19.70 -2.47 5.76
CA ARG A 54 -19.37 -2.20 4.36
C ARG A 54 -20.44 -1.35 3.69
N VAL A 55 -19.98 -0.33 2.98
CA VAL A 55 -20.77 0.45 2.04
C VAL A 55 -20.52 -0.13 0.66
N THR A 56 -21.57 -0.56 -0.04
CA THR A 56 -21.45 -1.15 -1.38
C THR A 56 -21.92 -0.16 -2.43
N TYR A 57 -21.19 -0.02 -3.52
CA TYR A 57 -21.64 0.78 -4.64
C TYR A 57 -22.30 -0.10 -5.70
N SER A 58 -23.50 0.28 -6.16
CA SER A 58 -24.24 -0.41 -7.22
C SER A 58 -25.18 0.55 -7.93
N ASP A 59 -25.24 0.49 -9.27
CA ASP A 59 -26.23 1.23 -10.08
C ASP A 59 -26.30 2.75 -9.81
N GLY A 60 -25.15 3.41 -9.58
CA GLY A 60 -25.14 4.85 -9.29
C GLY A 60 -25.43 5.22 -7.84
N ARG A 61 -25.54 4.23 -6.95
CA ARG A 61 -25.94 4.42 -5.55
C ARG A 61 -25.01 3.70 -4.59
N TYR A 62 -24.95 4.19 -3.36
CA TYR A 62 -24.27 3.55 -2.24
C TYR A 62 -25.30 2.93 -1.30
N THR A 63 -25.18 1.63 -1.03
CA THR A 63 -25.91 0.93 0.02
C THR A 63 -25.08 0.95 1.29
N LEU A 64 -25.61 1.59 2.33
CA LEU A 64 -24.99 1.67 3.65
C LEU A 64 -25.19 0.37 4.45
N PRO A 65 -24.39 0.15 5.51
CA PRO A 65 -24.52 -1.02 6.37
C PRO A 65 -25.88 -1.15 7.09
N ASP A 66 -26.64 -0.05 7.22
CA ASP A 66 -28.01 -0.06 7.74
C ASP A 66 -29.07 -0.45 6.68
N GLY A 67 -28.66 -0.64 5.42
CA GLY A 67 -29.53 -0.99 4.30
C GLY A 67 -30.04 0.22 3.50
N THR A 68 -29.89 1.45 4.01
CA THR A 68 -30.29 2.65 3.26
C THR A 68 -29.44 2.82 2.00
N THR A 69 -30.08 3.28 0.92
CA THR A 69 -29.42 3.53 -0.36
C THR A 69 -29.41 5.01 -0.70
N VAL A 70 -28.23 5.58 -0.90
CA VAL A 70 -28.03 7.00 -1.23
C VAL A 70 -27.47 7.16 -2.63
N ALA A 71 -27.82 8.26 -3.32
CA ALA A 71 -27.28 8.54 -4.63
C ALA A 71 -25.79 8.92 -4.51
N ALA A 72 -24.97 8.43 -5.44
CA ALA A 72 -23.60 8.87 -5.54
C ALA A 72 -23.53 10.25 -6.19
N GLU A 73 -22.75 11.12 -5.58
CA GLU A 73 -22.48 12.45 -6.12
C GLU A 73 -21.32 12.38 -7.13
N PRO A 74 -21.36 13.18 -8.21
CA PRO A 74 -20.31 13.19 -9.23
C PRO A 74 -18.93 13.58 -8.67
N GLY A 75 -18.87 14.21 -7.49
CA GLY A 75 -17.63 14.54 -6.77
C GLY A 75 -16.98 13.38 -5.99
N GLY A 76 -17.54 12.16 -6.05
CA GLY A 76 -16.97 10.99 -5.34
C GLY A 76 -17.38 10.88 -3.87
N GLY A 77 -18.45 11.58 -3.49
CA GLY A 77 -19.10 11.48 -2.18
C GLY A 77 -20.57 11.09 -2.32
N PHE A 78 -21.35 11.28 -1.27
CA PHE A 78 -22.80 11.10 -1.31
C PHE A 78 -23.49 11.93 -0.24
N THR A 79 -24.79 12.20 -0.44
CA THR A 79 -25.63 12.85 0.56
C THR A 79 -26.50 11.81 1.26
N LEU A 80 -26.43 11.79 2.58
CA LEU A 80 -27.23 10.92 3.45
C LEU A 80 -28.70 11.38 3.45
N ALA A 81 -29.61 10.49 3.85
CA ALA A 81 -31.05 10.79 3.91
C ALA A 81 -31.39 11.90 4.92
N ASN A 82 -30.51 12.18 5.89
CA ASN A 82 -30.62 13.30 6.83
C ASN A 82 -30.19 14.66 6.21
N GLY A 83 -29.78 14.68 4.94
CA GLY A 83 -29.28 15.89 4.25
C GLY A 83 -27.78 16.16 4.46
N GLU A 84 -27.07 15.29 5.15
CA GLU A 84 -25.65 15.48 5.43
C GLU A 84 -24.77 14.96 4.30
N VAL A 85 -23.78 15.77 3.90
CA VAL A 85 -22.88 15.45 2.80
C VAL A 85 -21.66 14.74 3.33
N VAL A 86 -21.36 13.58 2.75
CA VAL A 86 -20.17 12.77 3.03
C VAL A 86 -19.20 12.93 1.86
N PRO A 87 -18.21 13.84 1.96
CA PRO A 87 -17.21 14.01 0.93
C PRO A 87 -16.12 12.92 1.01
N PRO A 88 -15.38 12.67 -0.08
CA PRO A 88 -14.17 11.87 -0.03
C PRO A 88 -13.11 12.55 0.83
N ASP A 89 -12.32 11.76 1.58
CA ASP A 89 -11.26 12.27 2.48
C ASP A 89 -9.96 12.67 1.76
N GLY A 90 -9.93 12.56 0.43
CA GLY A 90 -8.74 12.81 -0.40
C GLY A 90 -7.68 11.70 -0.35
N SER A 91 -7.81 10.73 0.56
CA SER A 91 -6.89 9.58 0.70
C SER A 91 -7.51 8.27 0.19
N GLY A 92 -8.56 8.37 -0.62
CA GLY A 92 -9.29 7.22 -1.15
C GLY A 92 -10.31 6.63 -0.18
N GLY A 93 -10.74 7.37 0.83
CA GLY A 93 -11.80 7.01 1.78
C GLY A 93 -12.86 8.09 1.90
N ILE A 94 -13.69 7.95 2.94
CA ILE A 94 -14.71 8.93 3.36
C ILE A 94 -14.67 9.07 4.88
N ILE A 95 -15.16 10.21 5.38
CA ILE A 95 -15.40 10.41 6.81
C ILE A 95 -16.90 10.54 7.01
N LEU A 96 -17.50 9.62 7.77
CA LEU A 96 -18.92 9.72 8.11
C LEU A 96 -19.15 10.83 9.16
N PRO A 97 -20.41 11.30 9.27
CA PRO A 97 -20.84 12.26 10.28
C PRO A 97 -20.48 11.90 11.72
N ASN A 98 -20.50 10.61 12.00
CA ASN A 98 -20.17 10.04 13.30
C ASN A 98 -18.65 10.03 13.58
N GLY A 99 -17.82 10.56 12.68
CA GLY A 99 -16.36 10.57 12.76
C GLY A 99 -15.69 9.27 12.31
N ALA A 100 -16.46 8.25 11.88
CA ALA A 100 -15.89 7.01 11.40
C ALA A 100 -15.22 7.21 10.04
N ARG A 101 -13.93 6.88 9.95
CA ARG A 101 -13.21 6.86 8.69
C ARG A 101 -13.42 5.51 8.00
N CYS A 102 -13.95 5.54 6.79
CA CYS A 102 -14.02 4.36 5.94
C CYS A 102 -13.01 4.48 4.80
N VAL A 103 -12.41 3.36 4.43
CA VAL A 103 -11.43 3.29 3.32
C VAL A 103 -12.08 2.65 2.11
N SER A 104 -11.60 2.94 0.90
CA SER A 104 -12.08 2.24 -0.30
C SER A 104 -11.89 0.73 -0.18
N ASP A 105 -12.90 -0.03 -0.59
CA ASP A 105 -12.84 -1.50 -0.66
C ASP A 105 -12.19 -2.02 -1.96
N GLY A 106 -11.75 -1.11 -2.85
CA GLY A 106 -11.20 -1.43 -4.16
C GLY A 106 -12.25 -1.64 -5.26
N ASN A 107 -13.53 -1.71 -4.90
CA ASN A 107 -14.66 -1.95 -5.80
C ASN A 107 -15.65 -0.76 -5.82
N ARG A 108 -15.13 0.45 -5.61
CA ARG A 108 -15.89 1.72 -5.47
C ARG A 108 -16.80 1.76 -4.24
N GLY A 109 -16.77 0.77 -3.36
CA GLY A 109 -17.39 0.79 -2.04
C GLY A 109 -16.41 1.23 -0.96
N TYR A 110 -16.85 1.13 0.30
CA TYR A 110 -16.06 1.53 1.46
C TYR A 110 -16.15 0.50 2.58
N LEU A 111 -15.05 0.30 3.29
CA LEU A 111 -14.93 -0.52 4.48
C LEU A 111 -14.83 0.39 5.70
N CYS A 112 -15.78 0.25 6.62
CA CYS A 112 -15.91 1.05 7.83
C CYS A 112 -15.64 0.18 9.07
N PRO A 113 -15.05 0.75 10.13
CA PRO A 113 -14.87 0.05 11.40
C PRO A 113 -16.19 -0.42 12.04
#